data_AF-A0A7X9HW33-F1
#
_entry.id   AF-A0A7X9HW33-F1
#
_cell.length_a   1.000
_cell.length_b   1.000
_cell.length_c   1.000
_cell.angle_alpha   90.00
_cell.angle_beta   90.00
_cell.angle_gamma   90.00
#
_symmetry.space_group_name_H-M   'P 1'
#
loop_
_entity.id
_entity.type
_entity.pdbx_description
1 polymer ?
#
loop_
_entity_poly.entity_id
_entity_poly.type
_entity_poly.pdbx_seq_one_letter_code
_entity_poly.pdbx_strand_id
1 'polypeptide(L)'
;MCYAESEDGIIWHKPNLKVVEYNGSKENNIVIDDPVMLHDPVVLIDPFDPDPNRRYKVVWRGGGEHAKDDIENAELGHCVAFSADDVNWNPRPDNPVWRRDAEIANPIGIIHGGFNSISTFYRRFSYFYPTSPAKFRASNKNV
;
A
#
# COMPACT_ATOMS: atom_id res chain seq x y z
N MET A 1 -4.98 -7.20 -2.71
CA MET A 1 -5.05 -6.59 -4.05
C MET A 1 -5.32 -7.67 -5.08
N CYS A 2 -6.29 -7.44 -5.97
CA CYS A 2 -6.65 -8.36 -7.05
C CYS A 2 -6.31 -7.76 -8.42
N TYR A 3 -6.13 -8.62 -9.41
CA TYR A 3 -5.69 -8.27 -10.76
C TYR A 3 -6.77 -8.59 -11.80
N ALA A 4 -6.92 -7.71 -12.80
CA ALA A 4 -7.84 -7.89 -13.91
C ALA A 4 -7.27 -7.21 -15.17
N GLU A 5 -7.56 -7.77 -16.33
CA GLU A 5 -7.07 -7.31 -17.62
C GLU A 5 -8.24 -6.89 -18.51
N SER A 6 -8.02 -5.89 -19.35
CA SER A 6 -9.00 -5.44 -20.33
C SER A 6 -8.27 -4.88 -21.53
N GLU A 7 -8.71 -5.25 -22.73
CA GLU A 7 -8.19 -4.69 -23.99
C GLU A 7 -8.86 -3.35 -24.32
N ASP A 8 -10.07 -3.11 -23.81
CA ASP A 8 -10.92 -1.95 -24.15
C ASP A 8 -11.24 -1.04 -22.94
N GLY A 9 -10.86 -1.44 -21.73
CA GLY A 9 -11.16 -0.74 -20.48
C GLY A 9 -12.61 -0.88 -20.01
N ILE A 10 -13.45 -1.63 -20.73
CA ILE A 10 -14.88 -1.80 -20.46
C ILE A 10 -15.16 -3.23 -19.98
N ILE A 11 -14.66 -4.23 -20.69
CA ILE A 11 -14.83 -5.64 -20.36
C ILE A 11 -13.56 -6.13 -19.66
N TRP A 12 -13.71 -6.62 -18.44
CA TRP A 12 -12.60 -7.03 -17.60
C TRP A 12 -12.57 -8.54 -17.40
N HIS A 13 -11.44 -9.16 -17.73
CA HIS A 13 -11.13 -10.55 -17.44
C HIS A 13 -10.34 -10.65 -16.12
N LYS A 14 -10.75 -11.58 -15.26
CA LYS A 14 -10.08 -11.86 -13.97
C LYS A 14 -9.34 -13.20 -14.09
N PRO A 15 -8.05 -13.20 -14.45
CA PRO A 15 -7.31 -14.43 -14.68
C PRO A 15 -7.11 -15.20 -13.37
N ASN A 16 -7.01 -16.52 -13.46
CA ASN A 16 -6.61 -17.35 -12.34
C ASN A 16 -5.08 -17.44 -12.30
N LEU A 17 -4.47 -16.70 -11.38
CA LEU A 17 -3.03 -16.45 -11.34
C LEU A 17 -2.25 -17.49 -10.53
N LYS A 18 -2.91 -18.17 -9.58
CA LYS A 18 -2.29 -19.22 -8.75
C LYS A 18 -1.06 -18.78 -7.94
N VAL A 19 -0.96 -17.49 -7.64
CA VAL A 19 0.19 -16.92 -6.93
C VAL A 19 -0.04 -16.85 -5.42
N VAL A 20 -1.14 -16.22 -4.98
CA VAL A 20 -1.48 -16.06 -3.56
C VAL A 20 -2.46 -17.13 -3.10
N GLU A 21 -2.18 -17.75 -1.95
CA GLU A 21 -3.12 -18.65 -1.29
C GLU A 21 -4.12 -17.86 -0.45
N TYR A 22 -5.40 -18.12 -0.67
CA TYR A 22 -6.49 -17.49 0.07
C TYR A 22 -7.59 -18.52 0.33
N ASN A 23 -7.99 -18.66 1.59
CA ASN A 23 -9.03 -19.60 2.02
C ASN A 23 -8.79 -21.05 1.52
N GLY A 24 -7.54 -21.52 1.62
CA GLY A 24 -7.14 -22.88 1.25
C GLY A 24 -7.05 -23.15 -0.26
N SER A 25 -7.07 -22.12 -1.10
CA SER A 25 -6.96 -22.25 -2.55
C SER A 25 -6.11 -21.14 -3.17
N LYS A 26 -5.38 -21.49 -4.23
CA LYS A 26 -4.69 -20.53 -5.10
C LYS A 26 -5.50 -20.18 -6.36
N GLU A 27 -6.68 -20.78 -6.54
CA GLU A 27 -7.51 -20.55 -7.72
C GLU A 27 -8.22 -19.19 -7.66
N ASN A 28 -7.44 -18.10 -7.76
CA ASN A 28 -7.86 -16.72 -7.60
C ASN A 28 -6.97 -15.76 -8.40
N ASN A 29 -7.34 -14.49 -8.43
CA ASN A 29 -6.63 -13.39 -9.10
C ASN A 29 -5.96 -12.42 -8.11
N ILE A 30 -5.62 -12.87 -6.91
CA ILE A 30 -4.97 -12.05 -5.88
C ILE A 30 -3.47 -12.00 -6.17
N VAL A 31 -2.89 -10.79 -6.11
CA VAL A 31 -1.45 -10.55 -6.36
C VAL A 31 -0.69 -10.06 -5.14
N ILE A 32 -1.40 -9.49 -4.16
CA ILE A 32 -0.83 -9.10 -2.85
C ILE A 32 -1.88 -9.34 -1.78
N ASP A 33 -1.48 -10.00 -0.70
CA ASP A 33 -2.28 -10.18 0.52
C ASP A 33 -1.43 -9.70 1.70
N ASP A 34 -1.54 -8.41 2.04
CA ASP A 34 -0.83 -7.85 3.19
C ASP A 34 -1.55 -8.28 4.48
N PRO A 35 -0.85 -8.90 5.44
CA PRO A 35 -1.48 -9.49 6.63
C PRO A 35 -2.01 -8.45 7.62
N VAL A 36 -1.62 -7.18 7.50
CA VAL A 36 -2.00 -6.11 8.42
C VAL A 36 -3.04 -5.21 7.78
N MET A 37 -2.69 -4.60 6.65
CA MET A 37 -3.56 -3.68 5.93
C MET A 37 -3.03 -3.43 4.52
N LEU A 38 -3.93 -3.49 3.55
CA LEU A 38 -3.66 -3.09 2.17
C LEU A 38 -4.68 -2.02 1.76
N HIS A 39 -4.33 -0.75 2.00
CA HIS A 39 -5.18 0.38 1.66
C HIS A 39 -4.60 1.25 0.54
N ASP A 40 -5.46 1.66 -0.39
CA ASP A 40 -5.16 2.49 -1.57
C ASP A 40 -3.84 2.12 -2.29
N PRO A 41 -3.71 0.90 -2.82
CA PRO A 41 -2.52 0.53 -3.58
C PRO A 41 -2.43 1.32 -4.89
N VAL A 42 -1.25 1.84 -5.18
CA VAL A 42 -0.93 2.50 -6.45
C VAL A 42 0.25 1.81 -7.12
N VAL A 43 0.02 1.32 -8.33
CA VAL A 43 1.04 0.72 -9.18
C VAL A 43 1.68 1.79 -10.06
N LEU A 44 3.00 1.80 -10.09
CA LEU A 44 3.86 2.68 -10.87
C LEU A 44 4.76 1.82 -11.76
N ILE A 45 4.98 2.27 -12.98
CA ILE A 45 5.92 1.63 -13.92
C ILE A 45 7.17 2.50 -13.99
N ASP A 46 8.32 1.90 -13.76
CA ASP A 46 9.63 2.51 -13.91
C ASP A 46 10.46 1.76 -14.97
N PRO A 47 10.36 2.15 -16.25
CA PRO A 47 11.11 1.51 -17.32
C PRO A 47 12.62 1.80 -17.27
N PHE A 48 13.08 2.69 -16.38
CA PHE A 48 14.47 3.11 -16.28
C PHE A 48 15.15 2.63 -14.99
N ASP A 49 14.46 1.85 -14.14
CA ASP A 49 15.13 1.21 -13.00
C ASP A 49 16.21 0.24 -13.54
N PRO A 50 17.47 0.36 -13.10
CA PRO A 50 18.54 -0.52 -13.59
C PRO A 50 18.36 -1.98 -13.15
N ASP A 51 17.55 -2.24 -12.11
CA ASP A 51 17.19 -3.59 -11.71
C ASP A 51 15.92 -4.03 -12.46
N PRO A 52 16.01 -5.04 -13.35
CA PRO A 52 14.85 -5.51 -14.11
C PRO A 52 13.74 -6.09 -13.23
N ASN A 53 14.02 -6.47 -11.98
CA ASN A 53 13.02 -6.96 -11.03
C ASN A 53 12.21 -5.81 -10.38
N ARG A 54 12.54 -4.56 -10.69
CA ARG A 54 11.93 -3.36 -10.10
C ARG A 54 11.23 -2.48 -11.13
N ARG A 55 10.92 -3.05 -12.30
CA ARG A 55 10.18 -2.39 -13.39
C ARG A 55 8.81 -1.92 -12.93
N TYR A 56 8.13 -2.69 -12.10
CA TYR A 56 6.87 -2.32 -11.47
C TYR A 56 7.09 -2.09 -9.99
N LYS A 57 6.43 -1.05 -9.46
CA LYS A 57 6.50 -0.64 -8.06
C LYS A 57 5.08 -0.44 -7.60
N VAL A 58 4.73 -0.95 -6.43
CA VAL A 58 3.44 -0.66 -5.80
C VAL A 58 3.69 -0.02 -4.46
N VAL A 59 2.91 1.01 -4.17
CA VAL A 59 2.89 1.69 -2.88
C VAL A 59 1.49 1.57 -2.32
N TRP A 60 1.36 1.23 -1.05
CA TRP A 60 0.07 1.16 -0.36
C TRP A 60 0.25 1.59 1.09
N ARG A 61 -0.84 1.97 1.75
CA ARG A 61 -0.82 2.17 3.19
C ARG A 61 -1.05 0.83 3.90
N GLY A 62 -0.12 0.46 4.79
CA GLY A 62 -0.11 -0.82 5.49
C GLY A 62 0.84 -0.86 6.68
N GLY A 63 0.94 -2.01 7.33
CA GLY A 63 1.89 -2.26 8.43
C GLY A 63 3.06 -3.17 8.04
N GLY A 64 2.96 -3.87 6.91
CA GLY A 64 3.95 -4.84 6.47
C GLY A 64 4.03 -6.07 7.38
N GLU A 65 4.93 -7.00 7.05
CA GLU A 65 5.04 -8.31 7.71
C GLU A 65 5.35 -8.21 9.22
N HIS A 66 6.10 -7.19 9.64
CA HIS A 66 6.54 -7.05 11.04
C HIS A 66 5.42 -6.75 12.02
N ALA A 67 4.30 -6.23 11.54
CA ALA A 67 3.19 -5.82 12.38
C ALA A 67 2.04 -6.85 12.42
N LYS A 68 2.21 -8.02 11.79
CA LYS A 68 1.17 -9.06 11.71
C LYS A 68 0.83 -9.70 13.07
N ASP A 69 1.78 -9.70 14.00
CA ASP A 69 1.61 -10.35 15.31
C ASP A 69 0.88 -9.45 16.33
N ASP A 70 0.82 -8.14 16.07
CA ASP A 70 0.14 -7.14 16.91
C ASP A 70 -0.55 -6.09 16.03
N ILE A 71 -1.57 -6.54 15.29
CA ILE A 71 -2.30 -5.71 14.32
C ILE A 71 -2.97 -4.51 15.01
N GLU A 72 -3.43 -4.66 16.26
CA GLU A 72 -4.09 -3.60 17.01
C GLU A 72 -3.15 -2.42 17.31
N ASN A 73 -1.86 -2.69 17.55
CA ASN A 73 -0.84 -1.68 17.83
C ASN A 73 0.13 -1.46 16.64
N ALA A 74 -0.19 -2.01 15.47
CA ALA A 74 0.63 -1.91 14.27
C ALA A 74 0.95 -0.45 13.92
N GLU A 75 2.24 -0.14 13.77
CA GLU A 75 2.66 1.14 13.20
C GLU A 75 2.39 1.13 11.70
N LEU A 76 1.34 1.84 11.28
CA LEU A 76 1.01 1.97 9.86
C LEU A 76 1.87 3.04 9.17
N GLY A 77 2.07 2.86 7.86
CA GLY A 77 2.74 3.80 6.99
C GLY A 77 2.61 3.36 5.53
N HIS A 78 3.37 3.97 4.64
CA HIS A 78 3.43 3.47 3.26
C HIS A 78 4.42 2.33 3.12
N CYS A 79 3.93 1.21 2.62
CA CYS A 79 4.69 0.03 2.23
C CYS A 79 5.00 0.08 0.73
N VAL A 80 6.06 -0.61 0.32
CA VAL A 80 6.49 -0.74 -1.08
C VAL A 80 6.78 -2.19 -1.43
N ALA A 81 6.42 -2.60 -2.63
CA ALA A 81 6.81 -3.88 -3.24
C ALA A 81 7.25 -3.67 -4.68
N PHE A 82 8.07 -4.60 -5.18
CA PHE A 82 8.62 -4.58 -6.53
C PHE A 82 8.20 -5.81 -7.31
N SER A 83 8.02 -5.65 -8.61
CA SER A 83 7.73 -6.76 -9.53
C SER A 83 8.40 -6.54 -10.88
N ALA A 84 8.80 -7.64 -11.52
CA ALA A 84 9.27 -7.64 -12.91
C ALA A 84 8.10 -7.66 -13.91
N ASP A 85 6.95 -8.18 -13.49
CA ASP A 85 5.88 -8.69 -14.35
C ASP A 85 4.47 -8.32 -13.88
N ASP A 86 4.34 -7.36 -12.95
CA ASP A 86 3.09 -6.88 -12.32
C ASP A 86 2.19 -7.91 -11.60
N VAL A 87 2.60 -9.18 -11.58
CA VAL A 87 1.89 -10.29 -10.93
C VAL A 87 2.65 -10.79 -9.69
N ASN A 88 3.97 -10.97 -9.80
CA ASN A 88 4.81 -11.51 -8.73
C ASN A 88 5.46 -10.35 -7.96
N TRP A 89 4.85 -9.99 -6.83
CA TRP A 89 5.27 -8.87 -6.00
C TRP A 89 6.18 -9.31 -4.85
N ASN A 90 7.28 -8.57 -4.67
CA ASN A 90 8.25 -8.76 -3.59
C ASN A 90 8.19 -7.55 -2.65
N PRO A 91 7.48 -7.65 -1.50
CA PRO A 91 7.46 -6.59 -0.50
C PRO A 91 8.84 -6.31 0.05
N ARG A 92 9.12 -5.03 0.30
CA ARG A 92 10.34 -4.65 1.01
C ARG A 92 10.33 -5.21 2.43
N PRO A 93 11.46 -5.77 2.90
CA PRO A 93 11.56 -6.30 4.24
C PRO A 93 11.57 -5.20 5.31
N ASP A 94 11.75 -3.93 4.97
CA ASP A 94 11.74 -2.80 5.91
C ASP A 94 10.43 -2.00 5.89
N ASN A 95 9.36 -2.55 5.29
CA ASN A 95 8.04 -1.95 5.31
C ASN A 95 7.48 -1.77 6.74
N PRO A 96 6.77 -0.65 7.02
CA PRO A 96 6.54 0.49 6.12
C PRO A 96 7.78 1.40 5.98
N VAL A 97 8.05 1.86 4.76
CA VAL A 97 9.19 2.76 4.45
C VAL A 97 8.92 4.21 4.86
N TRP A 98 7.67 4.68 4.72
CA TRP A 98 7.23 5.98 5.26
C TRP A 98 6.33 5.75 6.46
N ARG A 99 6.98 5.55 7.61
CA ARG A 99 6.34 5.25 8.90
C ARG A 99 5.44 6.40 9.35
N ARG A 100 4.27 6.06 9.91
CA ARG A 100 3.27 6.99 10.46
C ARG A 100 2.71 7.99 9.44
N ASP A 101 2.91 7.73 8.16
CA ASP A 101 2.34 8.57 7.13
C ASP A 101 0.83 8.33 6.98
N ALA A 102 0.12 9.38 6.58
CA ALA A 102 -1.33 9.35 6.44
C ALA A 102 -1.75 8.90 5.04
N GLU A 103 -2.91 8.28 4.94
CA GLU A 103 -3.52 7.68 3.72
C GLU A 103 -3.69 8.64 2.53
N ILE A 104 -3.63 9.94 2.78
CA ILE A 104 -3.83 11.00 1.79
C ILE A 104 -2.65 11.24 0.83
N ALA A 105 -1.65 10.38 0.85
CA ALA A 105 -0.33 10.64 0.30
C ALA A 105 0.21 9.51 -0.58
N ASN A 106 -0.54 9.11 -1.60
CA ASN A 106 -0.02 8.17 -2.60
C ASN A 106 0.78 8.87 -3.71
N PRO A 107 1.90 8.25 -4.15
CA PRO A 107 2.68 8.77 -5.26
C PRO A 107 1.93 8.62 -6.59
N ILE A 108 1.94 9.66 -7.42
CA ILE A 108 1.29 9.67 -8.74
C ILE A 108 2.25 9.49 -9.93
N GLY A 109 3.56 9.41 -9.67
CA GLY A 109 4.56 9.31 -10.72
C GLY A 109 5.98 9.20 -10.18
N ILE A 110 6.89 8.83 -11.08
CA ILE A 110 8.32 8.64 -10.81
C ILE A 110 9.11 9.63 -11.66
N ILE A 111 10.02 10.37 -11.03
CA ILE A 111 11.02 11.19 -11.72
C ILE A 111 12.41 10.72 -11.30
N HIS A 112 13.25 10.43 -12.30
CA HIS A 112 14.67 10.17 -12.11
C HIS A 112 15.44 11.50 -12.05
N GLY A 113 15.96 11.83 -10.88
CA GLY A 113 16.88 12.95 -10.69
C GLY A 113 18.35 12.55 -10.91
N GLY A 114 19.24 13.52 -11.08
CA GLY A 114 20.68 13.33 -11.37
C GLY A 114 21.54 12.65 -10.29
N PHE A 115 20.93 11.97 -9.30
CA PHE A 115 21.62 11.26 -8.21
C PHE A 115 21.05 9.85 -7.94
N ASN A 116 20.52 9.17 -8.96
CA ASN A 116 19.80 7.88 -8.80
C ASN A 116 18.65 7.96 -7.78
N SER A 117 18.04 9.14 -7.65
CA SER A 117 16.95 9.39 -6.72
C SER A 117 15.62 9.33 -7.45
N ILE A 118 14.68 8.56 -6.91
CA ILE A 118 13.28 8.60 -7.30
C ILE A 118 12.58 9.65 -6.45
N SER A 119 11.99 10.65 -7.09
CA SER A 119 11.10 11.60 -6.42
C SER A 119 9.66 11.24 -6.73
N THR A 120 8.83 11.19 -5.69
CA THR A 120 7.39 11.07 -5.79
C THR A 120 6.74 12.35 -5.27
N PHE A 121 5.72 12.84 -5.97
CA PHE A 121 4.88 13.91 -5.46
C PHE A 121 3.69 13.29 -4.74
N TYR A 122 3.49 13.70 -3.50
CA TYR A 122 2.31 13.36 -2.71
C TYR A 122 1.82 14.60 -1.98
N ARG A 123 0.52 14.64 -1.66
CA ARG A 123 -0.07 15.74 -0.91
C ARG A 123 -0.18 15.37 0.56
N ARG A 124 0.78 15.81 1.37
CA ARG A 124 0.69 15.64 2.82
C ARG A 124 -0.34 16.61 3.41
N PHE A 125 -1.38 16.12 4.07
CA PHE A 125 -2.14 16.94 5.01
C PHE A 125 -1.67 16.62 6.42
N SER A 126 -1.09 17.60 7.09
CA SER A 126 -0.79 17.49 8.51
C SER A 126 -2.07 17.81 9.28
N TYR A 127 -2.75 16.79 9.81
CA TYR A 127 -3.72 17.01 10.87
C TYR A 127 -2.95 17.24 12.18
N PHE A 128 -2.96 18.48 12.66
CA PHE A 128 -2.64 18.76 14.05
C PHE A 128 -3.76 18.16 14.90
N TYR A 129 -3.52 17.01 15.51
CA TYR A 129 -4.30 16.62 16.68
C TYR A 129 -3.86 17.55 17.82
N PRO A 130 -4.73 18.45 18.34
CA PRO A 130 -4.39 19.16 19.56
C PRO A 130 -4.23 18.11 20.67
N THR A 131 -3.04 18.07 21.27
CA THR A 131 -2.74 17.24 22.43
C THR A 131 -3.51 17.76 23.64
N SER A 132 -4.79 17.42 23.76
CA SER A 132 -5.51 17.35 25.05
C SER A 132 -6.88 16.69 24.85
N PRO A 133 -7.24 15.64 25.61
CA PRO A 133 -8.62 15.18 25.66
C PRO A 133 -9.45 16.22 26.42
N ALA A 134 -10.36 16.91 25.72
CA ALA A 134 -11.41 17.67 26.38
C ALA A 134 -12.26 16.68 27.20
N LYS A 135 -12.18 16.79 28.53
CA LYS A 135 -13.02 16.03 29.45
C LYS A 135 -14.49 16.39 29.20
N PHE A 136 -15.24 15.49 28.58
CA PHE A 136 -16.69 15.61 28.49
C PHE A 136 -17.28 15.28 29.88
N ARG A 137 -17.75 16.30 30.60
CA ARG A 137 -18.52 16.12 31.83
C ARG A 137 -20.00 16.14 31.44
N ALA A 138 -20.62 14.97 31.32
CA ALA A 138 -22.06 14.88 31.20
C ALA A 138 -22.68 15.20 32.57
N SER A 139 -23.37 16.34 32.69
CA SER A 139 -24.23 16.62 33.84
C SER A 139 -25.61 16.01 33.56
N ASN A 140 -25.94 14.90 34.22
CA ASN A 140 -27.32 14.42 34.31
C ASN A 140 -28.13 15.42 35.13
N LYS A 141 -29.14 16.05 34.51
CA LYS A 141 -30.29 16.61 35.20
C LYS A 141 -31.51 15.82 34.75
N ASN A 142 -31.97 14.92 35.62
CA ASN A 142 -33.29 14.33 35.52
C ASN A 142 -34.33 15.40 35.92
N VAL A 143 -35.37 15.54 35.11
CA VAL A 143 -36.71 15.97 35.51
C VAL A 143 -37.60 14.74 35.41
#